data_AF-A0AAV5FUC1-F1
#
_entry.id   AF-A0AAV5FUC1-F1
#
_cell.length_a   1.000
_cell.length_b   1.000
_cell.length_c   1.000
_cell.angle_alpha   90.00
_cell.angle_beta   90.00
_cell.angle_gamma   90.00
#
_symmetry.space_group_name_H-M   'P 1'
#
loop_
_entity.id
_entity.type
_entity.pdbx_description
1 polymer ?
#
loop_
_entity_poly.entity_id
_entity_poly.type
_entity_poly.pdbx_seq_one_letter_code
_entity_poly.pdbx_strand_id
1 'polypeptide(L)'
;MAMASQRFALALLAAFATIVHHAVSTTEAANTTAPATDTAGFLRCLAAGLPPGVVYTNASRTYTSVLQSSIKNHLFVTPSTPTPLAIVSASNASHVQAAVRCGARHGVRGNSVTKYEGARAWGEKYFKGNFERLAAVKAKLDPGDFFRNEQSIPPLPSSRNRNR
;
A
#
# COMPACT_ATOMS: atom_id res chain seq x y z
N MET A 1 38.20 -29.58 60.91
CA MET A 1 37.51 -29.28 59.63
C MET A 1 36.13 -28.70 59.98
N ALA A 2 35.66 -27.59 59.44
CA ALA A 2 36.29 -26.62 58.54
C ALA A 2 35.70 -25.20 58.77
N MET A 3 36.52 -24.17 58.50
CA MET A 3 36.26 -22.75 58.17
C MET A 3 34.90 -22.11 58.59
N ALA A 4 34.81 -21.02 59.37
CA ALA A 4 35.38 -19.66 59.17
C ALA A 4 34.96 -19.02 57.81
N SER A 5 34.71 -17.72 57.59
CA SER A 5 34.72 -16.46 58.38
C SER A 5 34.07 -15.37 57.47
N GLN A 6 33.55 -14.19 57.89
CA GLN A 6 33.21 -13.55 59.18
C GLN A 6 32.17 -12.41 58.89
N ARG A 7 31.84 -11.56 59.88
CA ARG A 7 30.82 -10.48 59.84
C ARG A 7 31.32 -9.11 59.34
N PHE A 8 30.37 -8.29 58.85
CA PHE A 8 30.21 -6.82 58.99
C PHE A 8 31.47 -5.91 58.88
N ALA A 9 31.43 -4.89 57.98
CA ALA A 9 31.20 -3.48 58.40
C ALA A 9 31.43 -2.43 57.28
N LEU A 10 30.53 -1.44 57.26
CA LEU A 10 30.72 0.00 56.96
C LEU A 10 31.28 0.49 55.61
N ALA A 11 30.57 1.49 55.07
CA ALA A 11 30.92 2.26 53.87
C ALA A 11 31.93 3.38 54.16
N LEU A 12 32.59 3.91 53.13
CA LEU A 12 33.07 5.29 53.07
C LEU A 12 33.46 5.74 51.64
N LEU A 13 33.21 7.04 51.39
CA LEU A 13 33.76 7.92 50.32
C LEU A 13 33.28 7.76 48.87
N ALA A 14 32.57 8.81 48.42
CA ALA A 14 32.33 9.11 47.02
C ALA A 14 33.55 9.82 46.39
N ALA A 15 33.79 9.58 45.10
CA ALA A 15 34.75 10.33 44.29
C ALA A 15 34.10 10.76 42.97
N PHE A 16 33.79 12.06 42.86
CA PHE A 16 33.49 12.72 41.59
C PHE A 16 34.81 13.06 40.86
N ALA A 17 35.00 12.59 39.63
CA ALA A 17 35.61 13.38 38.53
C ALA A 17 35.77 12.55 37.23
N THR A 18 34.99 12.93 36.22
CA THR A 18 35.38 13.00 34.79
C THR A 18 36.35 11.96 34.20
N ILE A 19 35.83 11.04 33.39
CA ILE A 19 36.49 10.62 32.15
C ILE A 19 35.54 10.89 30.99
N VAL A 20 35.77 12.01 30.30
CA VAL A 20 35.23 12.25 28.95
C VAL A 20 36.10 11.44 28.00
N HIS A 21 35.54 10.47 27.27
CA HIS A 21 35.83 10.21 25.84
C HIS A 21 34.86 9.13 25.27
N HIS A 22 34.06 9.54 24.28
CA HIS A 22 33.56 8.75 23.15
C HIS A 22 32.78 7.44 23.39
N ALA A 23 31.45 7.51 23.22
CA ALA A 23 30.80 6.82 22.10
C ALA A 23 29.48 7.53 21.70
N VAL A 24 29.55 8.25 20.59
CA VAL A 24 28.48 8.75 19.71
C VAL A 24 27.06 8.25 20.01
N SER A 25 26.16 9.17 20.36
CA SER A 25 24.73 8.98 20.14
C SER A 25 24.48 8.85 18.65
N THR A 26 24.22 7.63 18.17
CA THR A 26 23.76 7.41 16.80
C THR A 26 22.34 7.95 16.69
N THR A 27 22.20 9.21 16.30
CA THR A 27 20.95 9.69 15.70
C THR A 27 20.75 8.89 14.43
N GLU A 28 19.89 7.87 14.49
CA GLU A 28 19.38 7.23 13.29
C GLU A 28 18.71 8.32 12.46
N ALA A 29 19.38 8.73 11.39
CA ALA A 29 18.75 9.50 10.35
C ALA A 29 17.57 8.64 9.89
N ALA A 30 16.34 9.12 10.14
CA ALA A 30 15.12 8.46 9.69
C ALA A 30 15.16 8.45 8.16
N ASN A 31 15.78 7.41 7.60
CA ASN A 31 15.95 7.23 6.18
C ASN A 31 14.55 7.20 5.60
N THR A 32 14.16 8.31 4.96
CA THR A 32 12.80 8.54 4.47
C THR A 32 12.62 7.78 3.18
N THR A 33 12.76 6.47 3.32
CA THR A 33 12.27 5.44 2.43
C THR A 33 10.80 5.74 2.25
N ALA A 34 10.36 5.96 1.01
CA ALA A 34 8.94 6.16 0.71
C ALA A 34 8.14 5.04 1.40
N PRO A 35 7.03 5.36 2.10
CA PRO A 35 6.42 4.45 3.06
C PRO A 35 6.12 3.11 2.39
N ALA A 36 6.85 2.08 2.83
CA ALA A 36 6.72 0.74 2.28
C ALA A 36 5.28 0.26 2.50
N THR A 37 4.64 -0.21 1.44
CA THR A 37 3.25 -0.68 1.48
C THR A 37 3.12 -1.83 2.48
N ASP A 38 2.45 -1.60 3.61
CA ASP A 38 2.25 -2.60 4.65
C ASP A 38 1.07 -3.52 4.28
N THR A 39 1.34 -4.37 3.30
CA THR A 39 0.44 -5.40 2.77
C THR A 39 -0.13 -6.28 3.88
N ALA A 40 0.68 -6.66 4.87
CA ALA A 40 0.27 -7.56 5.95
C ALA A 40 -0.65 -6.85 6.97
N GLY A 41 -0.28 -5.63 7.39
CA GLY A 41 -1.13 -4.80 8.25
C GLY A 41 -2.43 -4.39 7.58
N PHE A 42 -2.43 -4.11 6.28
CA PHE A 42 -3.65 -3.87 5.50
C PHE A 42 -4.62 -5.04 5.59
N LEU A 43 -4.17 -6.28 5.29
CA LEU A 43 -5.01 -7.48 5.36
C LEU A 43 -5.54 -7.72 6.77
N ARG A 44 -4.70 -7.53 7.80
CA ARG A 44 -5.10 -7.62 9.22
C ARG A 44 -6.13 -6.54 9.61
N CYS A 45 -5.98 -5.32 9.10
CA CYS A 45 -6.93 -4.23 9.31
C CYS A 45 -8.29 -4.55 8.66
N LEU A 46 -8.30 -5.06 7.43
CA LEU A 46 -9.53 -5.52 6.76
C LEU A 46 -10.22 -6.64 7.57
N ALA A 47 -9.47 -7.66 7.99
CA ALA A 47 -10.02 -8.80 8.74
C ALA A 47 -10.59 -8.41 10.11
N ALA A 48 -10.07 -7.35 10.74
CA ALA A 48 -10.61 -6.82 12.00
C ALA A 48 -11.77 -5.81 11.79
N GLY A 49 -11.83 -5.14 10.63
CA GLY A 49 -12.80 -4.08 10.34
C GLY A 49 -14.01 -4.50 9.50
N LEU A 50 -14.04 -5.74 8.99
CA LEU A 50 -15.07 -6.25 8.09
C LEU A 50 -15.48 -7.68 8.50
N PRO A 51 -16.77 -8.05 8.36
CA PRO A 51 -17.23 -9.39 8.73
C PRO A 51 -16.73 -10.47 7.76
N PRO A 52 -16.72 -11.75 8.19
CA PRO A 52 -16.40 -12.88 7.32
C PRO A 52 -17.27 -12.90 6.05
N GLY A 53 -16.69 -13.29 4.91
CA GLY A 53 -17.38 -13.30 3.62
C GLY A 53 -17.49 -11.94 2.93
N VAL A 54 -16.94 -10.86 3.49
CA VAL A 54 -16.80 -9.57 2.78
C VAL A 54 -15.41 -9.39 2.17
N VAL A 55 -14.37 -10.00 2.76
CA VAL A 55 -12.98 -9.91 2.30
C VAL A 55 -12.54 -11.24 1.70
N TYR A 56 -12.00 -11.21 0.49
CA TYR A 56 -11.46 -12.38 -0.20
C TYR A 56 -10.02 -12.10 -0.64
N THR A 57 -9.10 -13.00 -0.29
CA THR A 57 -7.69 -12.99 -0.70
C THR A 57 -7.39 -14.19 -1.58
N ASN A 58 -6.24 -14.25 -2.24
CA ASN A 58 -5.83 -15.40 -3.06
C ASN A 58 -5.84 -16.76 -2.31
N ALA A 59 -5.75 -16.77 -0.98
CA ALA A 59 -5.88 -17.97 -0.14
C ALA A 59 -7.34 -18.44 0.06
N SER A 60 -8.33 -17.61 -0.30
CA SER A 60 -9.76 -17.94 -0.17
C SER A 60 -10.20 -18.84 -1.33
N ARG A 61 -10.81 -20.01 -1.06
CA ARG A 61 -11.27 -20.94 -2.11
C ARG A 61 -12.24 -20.30 -3.11
N THR A 62 -13.01 -19.31 -2.69
CA THR A 62 -13.96 -18.55 -3.51
C THR A 62 -13.32 -17.41 -4.30
N TYR A 63 -12.06 -17.06 -4.06
CA TYR A 63 -11.40 -15.88 -4.62
C TYR A 63 -11.55 -15.75 -6.13
N THR A 64 -11.22 -16.82 -6.87
CA THR A 64 -11.33 -16.82 -8.33
C THR A 64 -12.78 -16.63 -8.78
N SER A 65 -13.75 -17.27 -8.14
CA SER A 65 -15.17 -17.13 -8.48
C SER A 65 -15.70 -15.72 -8.22
N VAL A 66 -15.30 -15.10 -7.10
CA VAL A 66 -15.64 -13.71 -6.77
C VAL A 66 -14.97 -12.74 -7.75
N LEU A 67 -13.69 -12.96 -8.07
CA LEU A 67 -12.96 -12.14 -9.05
C LEU A 67 -13.65 -12.22 -10.42
N GLN A 68 -13.93 -13.42 -10.93
CA GLN A 68 -14.56 -13.61 -12.24
C GLN A 68 -15.97 -13.00 -12.32
N SER A 69 -16.79 -13.10 -11.26
CA SER A 69 -18.13 -12.47 -11.23
C SER A 69 -18.11 -10.95 -11.02
N SER A 70 -17.04 -10.41 -10.43
CA SER A 70 -16.82 -8.97 -10.33
C SER A 70 -16.41 -8.33 -11.67
N ILE A 71 -15.69 -9.07 -12.53
CA ILE A 71 -15.23 -8.61 -13.84
C ILE A 71 -16.43 -8.42 -14.78
N LYS A 72 -16.71 -7.18 -15.18
CA LYS A 72 -17.81 -6.84 -16.11
C LYS A 72 -17.44 -6.91 -17.59
N ASN A 73 -16.17 -7.16 -17.90
CA ASN A 73 -15.67 -7.31 -19.26
C ASN A 73 -14.64 -8.44 -19.29
N HIS A 74 -15.01 -9.59 -19.89
CA HIS A 74 -14.20 -10.81 -19.87
C HIS A 74 -12.82 -10.66 -20.52
N LEU A 75 -12.57 -9.61 -21.31
CA LEU A 75 -11.22 -9.31 -21.82
C LEU A 75 -10.19 -9.12 -20.70
N PHE A 76 -10.60 -8.71 -19.49
CA PHE A 76 -9.69 -8.53 -18.35
C PHE A 76 -9.24 -9.87 -17.73
N VAL A 77 -9.82 -11.00 -18.16
CA VAL A 77 -9.45 -12.34 -17.71
C VAL A 77 -8.32 -12.88 -18.57
N THR A 78 -7.07 -12.53 -18.23
CA THR A 78 -5.89 -13.08 -18.90
C THR A 78 -4.80 -13.50 -17.91
N PRO A 79 -3.94 -14.48 -18.24
CA PRO A 79 -2.87 -14.94 -17.34
C PRO A 79 -1.86 -13.84 -16.93
N SER A 80 -1.76 -12.77 -17.73
CA SER A 80 -0.90 -11.61 -17.45
C SER A 80 -1.62 -10.43 -16.79
N THR A 81 -2.91 -10.56 -16.45
CA THR A 81 -3.61 -9.53 -15.67
C THR A 81 -3.16 -9.61 -14.20
N PRO A 82 -2.60 -8.54 -13.61
CA PRO A 82 -2.27 -8.53 -12.18
C PRO A 82 -3.55 -8.73 -11.35
N THR A 83 -3.55 -9.72 -10.46
CA THR A 83 -4.70 -9.94 -9.57
C THR A 83 -4.63 -9.00 -8.36
N PRO A 84 -5.77 -8.54 -7.81
CA PRO A 84 -5.78 -7.65 -6.66
C PRO A 84 -5.22 -8.33 -5.41
N LEU A 85 -4.69 -7.54 -4.47
CA LEU A 85 -4.22 -8.04 -3.16
C LEU A 85 -5.36 -8.67 -2.34
N ALA A 86 -6.53 -8.02 -2.36
CA ALA A 86 -7.76 -8.49 -1.77
C ALA A 86 -8.96 -7.89 -2.53
N ILE A 87 -10.08 -8.60 -2.52
CA ILE A 87 -11.37 -8.14 -3.03
C ILE A 87 -12.27 -7.87 -1.82
N VAL A 88 -12.89 -6.68 -1.79
CA VAL A 88 -13.86 -6.31 -0.76
C VAL A 88 -15.25 -6.21 -1.40
N SER A 89 -16.13 -7.17 -1.08
CA SER A 89 -17.52 -7.16 -1.51
C SER A 89 -18.35 -6.26 -0.58
N ALA A 90 -18.22 -4.94 -0.78
CA ALA A 90 -18.92 -3.95 0.02
C ALA A 90 -20.41 -3.88 -0.37
N SER A 91 -21.30 -4.24 0.56
CA SER A 91 -22.76 -4.17 0.40
C SER A 91 -23.38 -2.89 0.99
N ASN A 92 -22.60 -2.09 1.70
CA ASN A 92 -23.04 -0.88 2.40
C ASN A 92 -21.89 0.13 2.55
N ALA A 93 -22.21 1.34 3.01
CA ALA A 93 -21.24 2.42 3.17
C ALA A 93 -20.17 2.14 4.25
N SER A 94 -20.49 1.41 5.32
CA SER A 94 -19.51 1.14 6.39
C SER A 94 -18.42 0.17 5.93
N HIS A 95 -18.74 -0.81 5.07
CA HIS A 95 -17.74 -1.68 4.45
C HIS A 95 -16.75 -0.88 3.59
N VAL A 96 -17.24 0.08 2.79
CA VAL A 96 -16.40 0.99 1.98
C VAL A 96 -15.52 1.85 2.88
N GLN A 97 -16.10 2.47 3.92
CA GLN A 97 -15.37 3.32 4.87
C GLN A 97 -14.26 2.56 5.59
N ALA A 98 -14.51 1.32 6.02
CA ALA A 98 -13.50 0.47 6.67
C ALA A 98 -12.36 0.12 5.69
N ALA A 99 -12.68 -0.29 4.47
CA ALA A 99 -11.68 -0.62 3.45
C ALA A 99 -10.80 0.59 3.08
N VAL A 100 -11.39 1.76 2.86
CA VAL A 100 -10.67 3.01 2.58
C VAL A 100 -9.78 3.42 3.76
N ARG A 101 -10.28 3.31 5.00
CA ARG A 101 -9.52 3.62 6.22
C ARG A 101 -8.32 2.69 6.39
N CYS A 102 -8.48 1.39 6.13
CA CYS A 102 -7.37 0.44 6.16
C CYS A 102 -6.35 0.71 5.05
N GLY A 103 -6.80 0.97 3.83
CA GLY A 103 -5.91 1.30 2.71
C GLY A 103 -5.05 2.53 2.99
N ALA A 104 -5.68 3.61 3.49
CA ALA A 104 -4.98 4.84 3.85
C ALA A 104 -3.94 4.64 4.96
N ARG A 105 -4.25 3.86 6.00
CA ARG A 105 -3.33 3.58 7.13
C ARG A 105 -2.08 2.79 6.74
N HIS A 106 -2.20 1.89 5.76
CA HIS A 106 -1.14 0.94 5.39
C HIS A 106 -0.52 1.22 4.01
N GLY A 107 -0.80 2.38 3.41
CA GLY A 107 -0.27 2.79 2.10
C GLY A 107 -0.88 2.05 0.90
N VAL A 108 -1.80 1.11 1.12
CA VAL A 108 -2.51 0.36 0.07
C VAL A 108 -3.58 1.25 -0.55
N ARG A 109 -3.22 1.89 -1.66
CA ARG A 109 -4.15 2.67 -2.50
C ARG A 109 -4.85 1.74 -3.49
N GLY A 110 -6.11 2.04 -3.81
CA GLY A 110 -6.77 1.51 -5.00
C GLY A 110 -5.91 1.79 -6.24
N ASN A 111 -5.99 0.90 -7.24
CA ASN A 111 -5.01 0.84 -8.31
C ASN A 111 -4.80 2.20 -9.04
N SER A 112 -3.58 2.46 -9.50
CA SER A 112 -3.25 3.73 -10.18
C SER A 112 -3.72 3.77 -11.65
N VAL A 113 -4.74 2.98 -12.00
CA VAL A 113 -5.31 2.89 -13.37
C VAL A 113 -5.87 4.23 -13.85
N THR A 114 -6.13 5.15 -12.92
CA THR A 114 -6.49 6.56 -13.19
C THR A 114 -5.32 7.43 -13.70
N LYS A 115 -4.12 6.86 -13.88
CA LYS A 115 -2.97 7.53 -14.52
C LYS A 115 -2.55 6.77 -15.77
N TYR A 116 -2.21 7.49 -16.83
CA TYR A 116 -1.78 6.93 -18.11
C TYR A 116 -0.74 5.80 -17.98
N GLU A 117 0.36 6.02 -17.26
CA GLU A 117 1.39 4.98 -17.09
C GLU A 117 0.88 3.74 -16.33
N GLY A 118 0.03 3.94 -15.33
CA GLY A 118 -0.62 2.85 -14.59
C GLY A 118 -1.67 2.10 -15.43
N ALA A 119 -2.15 2.71 -16.51
CA ALA A 119 -3.04 2.09 -17.48
C ALA A 119 -2.36 1.52 -18.72
N ARG A 120 -1.12 1.96 -19.02
CA ARG A 120 -0.46 1.73 -20.31
C ARG A 120 -0.35 0.25 -20.70
N ALA A 121 0.02 -0.61 -19.76
CA ALA A 121 0.17 -2.05 -19.99
C ALA A 121 -1.13 -2.75 -20.45
N TRP A 122 -2.30 -2.31 -19.98
CA TRP A 122 -3.59 -2.82 -20.48
C TRP A 122 -4.10 -1.98 -21.65
N GLY A 123 -3.89 -0.67 -21.64
CA GLY A 123 -4.30 0.25 -22.67
C GLY A 123 -3.74 -0.11 -24.05
N GLU A 124 -2.43 -0.32 -24.14
CA GLU A 124 -1.75 -0.76 -25.36
C GLU A 124 -2.20 -2.16 -25.79
N LYS A 125 -2.53 -3.07 -24.85
CA LYS A 125 -3.06 -4.41 -25.18
C LYS A 125 -4.44 -4.36 -25.83
N TYR A 126 -5.30 -3.42 -25.41
CA TYR A 126 -6.69 -3.31 -25.85
C TYR A 126 -6.86 -2.41 -27.07
N PHE A 127 -6.40 -1.18 -26.95
CA PHE A 127 -6.55 -0.15 -27.99
C PHE A 127 -5.39 -0.17 -28.99
N LYS A 128 -4.36 -1.01 -28.77
CA LYS A 128 -3.19 -1.14 -29.65
C LYS A 128 -2.55 0.25 -29.84
N GLY A 129 -2.05 0.56 -31.03
CA GLY A 129 -1.52 1.89 -31.37
C GLY A 129 -2.53 3.06 -31.25
N ASN A 130 -3.78 2.82 -30.87
CA ASN A 130 -4.76 3.89 -30.62
C ASN A 130 -4.82 4.32 -29.14
N PHE A 131 -4.20 3.60 -28.19
CA PHE A 131 -4.30 3.95 -26.76
C PHE A 131 -3.87 5.39 -26.47
N GLU A 132 -2.69 5.77 -26.94
CA GLU A 132 -2.14 7.12 -26.76
C GLU A 132 -3.03 8.18 -27.43
N ARG A 133 -3.57 7.89 -28.63
CA ARG A 133 -4.49 8.79 -29.35
C ARG A 133 -5.77 9.02 -28.55
N LEU A 134 -6.35 7.97 -27.97
CA LEU A 134 -7.55 8.05 -27.15
C LEU A 134 -7.29 8.78 -25.83
N ALA A 135 -6.16 8.51 -25.17
CA ALA A 135 -5.73 9.23 -23.97
C ALA A 135 -5.46 10.72 -24.25
N ALA A 136 -4.91 11.06 -25.42
CA ALA A 136 -4.71 12.44 -25.86
C ALA A 136 -6.04 13.15 -26.17
N VAL A 137 -7.04 12.44 -26.70
CA VAL A 137 -8.40 12.98 -26.90
C VAL A 137 -9.11 13.17 -25.56
N LYS A 138 -9.03 12.20 -24.63
CA LYS A 138 -9.52 12.33 -23.24
C LYS A 138 -8.90 13.55 -22.56
N ALA A 139 -7.58 13.75 -22.66
CA ALA A 139 -6.89 14.89 -22.07
C ALA A 139 -7.33 16.27 -22.63
N LYS A 140 -7.86 16.32 -23.86
CA LYS A 140 -8.39 17.55 -24.47
C LYS A 140 -9.85 17.81 -24.12
N LEU A 141 -10.68 16.76 -24.13
CA LEU A 141 -12.13 16.86 -23.88
C LEU A 141 -12.47 16.86 -22.38
N ASP A 142 -11.64 16.23 -21.56
CA ASP A 142 -11.79 16.09 -20.11
C ASP A 142 -10.45 16.34 -19.39
N PRO A 143 -9.94 17.59 -19.40
CA PRO A 143 -8.64 17.91 -18.79
C PRO A 143 -8.58 17.71 -17.28
N GLY A 144 -9.74 17.66 -16.61
CA GLY A 144 -9.88 17.43 -15.17
C GLY A 144 -10.02 15.96 -14.77
N ASP A 145 -10.11 15.05 -15.74
CA ASP A 145 -10.45 13.64 -15.53
C ASP A 145 -11.76 13.46 -14.72
N PHE A 146 -12.81 14.20 -15.09
CA PHE A 146 -14.13 14.10 -14.46
C PHE A 146 -14.71 12.69 -14.60
N PHE A 147 -14.55 12.06 -15.77
CA PHE A 147 -15.00 10.69 -16.02
C PHE A 147 -13.93 9.66 -15.64
N ARG A 148 -13.54 9.66 -14.36
CA ARG A 148 -12.48 8.79 -13.82
C ARG A 148 -13.04 7.55 -13.13
N ASN A 149 -12.83 6.37 -13.72
CA ASN A 149 -13.08 5.07 -13.09
C ASN A 149 -12.09 4.00 -13.60
N GLU A 150 -12.10 2.82 -12.97
CA GLU A 150 -11.16 1.73 -13.25
C GLU A 150 -11.24 1.14 -14.68
N GLN A 151 -12.33 1.41 -15.42
CA GLN A 151 -12.52 1.00 -16.81
C GLN A 151 -12.40 2.17 -17.81
N SER A 152 -12.12 3.39 -17.33
CA SER A 152 -11.92 4.57 -18.18
C SER A 152 -10.49 4.63 -18.72
N ILE A 153 -10.31 5.20 -19.92
CA ILE A 153 -8.98 5.56 -20.44
C ILE A 153 -8.53 6.82 -19.70
N PRO A 154 -7.48 6.79 -18.85
CA PRO A 154 -6.99 8.00 -18.21
C PRO A 154 -6.39 8.97 -19.23
N PRO A 155 -6.47 10.29 -18.99
CA PRO A 155 -5.90 11.29 -19.89
C PRO A 155 -4.38 11.18 -19.97
N LEU A 156 -3.84 11.46 -21.16
CA LEU A 156 -2.39 11.51 -21.41
C LEU A 156 -1.75 12.58 -20.49
N PRO A 157 -0.59 12.32 -19.85
CA PRO A 157 0.01 13.27 -18.91
C PRO A 157 0.47 14.52 -19.65
N SER A 158 0.07 15.71 -19.17
CA SER A 158 0.61 16.95 -19.72
C SER A 158 2.13 16.98 -19.51
N SER A 159 2.90 17.34 -20.53
CA SER A 159 4.38 17.42 -20.47
C SER A 159 4.92 18.51 -19.54
N ARG A 160 4.04 19.29 -18.88
CA ARG A 160 4.33 20.46 -18.06
C ARG A 160 5.09 20.17 -16.76
N ASN A 161 5.40 18.91 -16.43
CA ASN A 161 6.13 18.57 -15.21
C ASN A 161 7.14 17.42 -15.41
N ARG A 162 8.08 17.60 -16.36
CA ARG A 162 9.25 16.71 -16.53
C ARG A 162 10.58 17.33 -16.06
N ASN A 163 10.57 18.60 -15.63
CA ASN A 163 11.73 19.36 -15.12
C ASN A 163 11.27 20.37 -14.04
N ARG A 164 11.14 19.95 -12.77
CA ARG A 164 11.20 20.81 -11.59
C ARG A 164 11.61 20.01 -10.35
#